data_AF-A0A1J5S1D3-F1
#
_entry.id   AF-A0A1J5S1D3-F1
#
_cell.length_a   1.000
_cell.length_b   1.000
_cell.length_c   1.000
_cell.angle_alpha   90.00
_cell.angle_beta   90.00
_cell.angle_gamma   90.00
#
_symmetry.space_group_name_H-M   'P 1'
#
loop_
_entity.id
_entity.type
_entity.pdbx_description
1 polymer ?
#
loop_
_entity_poly.entity_id
_entity_poly.type
_entity_poly.pdbx_seq_one_letter_code
_entity_poly.pdbx_strand_id
1 'polypeptide(L)'
;MQSTPTALRNENVTCPKHARRQARQNDPQPGPFPGLNERSGYSCLPCVPNESIEVRPFGKPGHVLSLEGRVLAVPNGWALLPPGDAALSRRIKADGPSWTVIELLGRKRFSRGIWAPAERIEALRAGLATEREDPSYQRKLDAGRRRRAAEQASYEVEFREAVLAFLGFHPRHRPHAEALATLIAAHAVPVGSGTVARTERIPVEERAEAATIAWMRHQTTAYDSMSIPRVRGKRREVRRMLAQRSRELLQAYRMDRDVDLMRCPLQAALRRAEERADPLNGV
;
A
#
# COMPACT_ATOMS: atom_id res chain seq x y z
N MET A 1 8.30 23.09 -62.35
CA MET A 1 9.38 22.49 -61.54
C MET A 1 8.79 22.16 -60.18
N GLN A 2 8.58 20.87 -59.94
CA GLN A 2 7.93 20.29 -58.76
C GLN A 2 8.98 20.07 -57.67
N SER A 3 8.60 20.25 -56.39
CA SER A 3 9.18 19.53 -55.26
C SER A 3 8.27 19.68 -54.03
N THR A 4 7.53 18.61 -53.74
CA THR A 4 6.77 18.33 -52.52
C THR A 4 7.69 17.79 -51.41
N PRO A 5 7.38 17.99 -50.11
CA PRO A 5 8.00 17.22 -49.04
C PRO A 5 7.14 16.01 -48.63
N THR A 6 7.83 14.87 -48.57
CA THR A 6 7.37 13.50 -48.31
C THR A 6 7.10 13.25 -46.82
N ALA A 7 5.98 12.58 -46.52
CA ALA A 7 5.61 12.05 -45.21
C ALA A 7 6.32 10.71 -44.93
N LEU A 8 6.91 10.56 -43.74
CA LEU A 8 7.42 9.28 -43.24
C LEU A 8 6.37 8.62 -42.34
N ARG A 9 5.91 7.44 -42.77
CA ARG A 9 5.06 6.50 -42.03
C ARG A 9 5.94 5.59 -41.16
N ASN A 10 5.56 5.40 -39.90
CA ASN A 10 6.07 4.33 -39.04
C ASN A 10 5.35 3.02 -39.36
N GLU A 11 6.12 1.99 -39.71
CA GLU A 11 5.64 0.65 -40.00
C GLU A 11 5.56 -0.21 -38.73
N ASN A 12 4.40 -0.85 -38.54
CA ASN A 12 4.13 -1.84 -37.51
C ASN A 12 4.83 -3.17 -37.86
N VAL A 13 5.79 -3.59 -37.03
CA VAL A 13 6.36 -4.95 -37.11
C VAL A 13 5.48 -5.90 -36.29
N THR A 14 4.74 -6.74 -37.02
CA THR A 14 3.94 -7.84 -36.47
C THR A 14 4.77 -9.13 -36.51
N CYS A 15 4.93 -9.80 -35.37
CA CYS A 15 5.71 -11.03 -35.23
C CYS A 15 4.83 -12.27 -35.49
N PRO A 16 5.14 -13.15 -36.46
CA PRO A 16 4.34 -14.34 -36.74
C PRO A 16 4.78 -15.54 -35.87
N LYS A 17 3.86 -16.02 -35.03
CA LYS A 17 3.94 -17.35 -34.42
C LYS A 17 3.47 -18.38 -35.44
N HIS A 18 4.35 -19.26 -35.93
CA HIS A 18 4.08 -20.67 -36.26
C HIS A 18 5.34 -21.33 -36.82
N ALA A 19 5.92 -22.27 -36.06
CA ALA A 19 6.78 -23.30 -36.64
C ALA A 19 6.56 -24.62 -35.90
N ARG A 20 6.16 -25.61 -36.70
CA ARG A 20 5.86 -27.00 -36.36
C ARG A 20 7.11 -27.72 -35.83
N ARG A 21 6.91 -28.66 -34.90
CA ARG A 21 7.77 -29.86 -34.81
C ARG A 21 6.90 -31.07 -34.49
N GLN A 22 6.62 -31.85 -35.54
CA GLN A 22 6.22 -33.25 -35.43
C GLN A 22 7.51 -34.08 -35.41
N ALA A 23 7.63 -35.03 -34.47
CA ALA A 23 8.40 -36.25 -34.66
C ALA A 23 7.96 -37.33 -33.67
N ARG A 24 7.38 -38.40 -34.22
CA ARG A 24 7.56 -39.85 -33.93
C ARG A 24 7.28 -40.30 -32.48
N GLN A 25 6.17 -40.97 -32.15
CA GLN A 25 5.80 -42.37 -32.45
C GLN A 25 6.96 -43.36 -32.30
N ASN A 26 7.07 -43.94 -31.11
CA ASN A 26 7.11 -45.39 -30.85
C ASN A 26 7.47 -45.62 -29.38
N ASP A 27 6.54 -46.15 -28.58
CA ASP A 27 6.90 -46.98 -27.43
C ASP A 27 5.76 -47.97 -27.10
N PRO A 28 6.07 -49.20 -26.66
CA PRO A 28 5.14 -50.32 -26.63
C PRO A 28 4.36 -50.41 -25.30
N GLN A 29 3.15 -50.93 -25.39
CA GLN A 29 2.25 -51.28 -24.27
C GLN A 29 2.90 -52.31 -23.32
N PRO A 30 2.84 -52.16 -21.99
CA PRO A 30 3.17 -53.25 -21.08
C PRO A 30 1.91 -54.10 -20.77
N GLY A 31 2.00 -55.39 -21.09
CA GLY A 31 1.09 -56.44 -20.65
C GLY A 31 1.27 -56.83 -19.16
N PRO A 32 0.51 -57.83 -18.68
CA PRO A 32 -0.07 -57.84 -17.33
C PRO A 32 0.83 -58.38 -16.22
N PHE A 33 0.52 -57.93 -15.01
CA PHE A 33 1.04 -58.39 -13.70
C PHE A 33 0.99 -59.91 -13.49
N PRO A 34 1.99 -60.47 -12.80
CA PRO A 34 1.82 -61.59 -11.89
C PRO A 34 2.09 -61.17 -10.43
N GLY A 35 1.45 -61.87 -9.49
CA GLY A 35 1.31 -61.45 -8.09
C GLY A 35 2.32 -62.01 -7.09
N LEU A 36 2.10 -61.56 -5.83
CA LEU A 36 2.52 -62.10 -4.51
C LEU A 36 4.05 -62.26 -4.33
N ASN A 37 4.73 -61.67 -3.34
CA ASN A 37 4.58 -61.93 -1.90
C ASN A 37 5.60 -61.07 -1.08
N GLU A 38 5.34 -60.95 0.22
CA GLU A 38 6.32 -60.79 1.32
C GLU A 38 7.01 -59.44 1.63
N ARG A 39 6.61 -58.91 2.80
CA ARG A 39 7.44 -58.42 3.91
C ARG A 39 8.68 -57.58 3.54
N SER A 40 8.51 -56.26 3.56
CA SER A 40 9.57 -55.38 4.06
C SER A 40 8.98 -54.13 4.69
N GLY A 41 9.17 -54.00 6.00
CA GLY A 41 8.95 -52.76 6.74
C GLY A 41 10.04 -51.76 6.40
N TYR A 42 9.93 -51.12 5.23
CA TYR A 42 10.64 -49.88 4.99
C TYR A 42 9.86 -48.77 5.67
N SER A 43 10.42 -48.22 6.76
CA SER A 43 9.96 -46.94 7.28
C SER A 43 10.15 -45.91 6.18
N CYS A 44 9.08 -45.56 5.46
CA CYS A 44 9.08 -44.39 4.62
C CYS A 44 9.42 -43.21 5.53
N LEU A 45 10.62 -42.65 5.34
CA LEU A 45 10.94 -41.30 5.80
C LEU A 45 9.76 -40.41 5.37
N PRO A 46 9.18 -39.62 6.29
CA PRO A 46 8.01 -38.82 5.95
C PRO A 46 8.37 -37.92 4.77
N CYS A 47 7.65 -38.09 3.66
CA CYS A 47 7.78 -37.25 2.49
C CYS A 47 7.43 -35.82 2.93
N VAL A 48 8.46 -35.00 3.17
CA VAL A 48 8.28 -33.58 3.47
C VAL A 48 7.54 -32.97 2.27
N PRO A 49 6.38 -32.32 2.48
CA PRO A 49 5.70 -31.69 1.37
C PRO A 49 6.62 -30.63 0.76
N ASN A 50 6.84 -30.75 -0.54
CA ASN A 50 7.85 -29.96 -1.25
C ASN A 50 7.30 -28.60 -1.74
N GLU A 51 6.07 -28.25 -1.38
CA GLU A 51 5.37 -27.07 -1.91
C GLU A 51 4.89 -26.15 -0.79
N SER A 52 5.02 -24.84 -1.04
CA SER A 52 4.44 -23.81 -0.19
C SER A 52 3.00 -23.56 -0.61
N ILE A 53 2.05 -23.80 0.31
CA ILE A 53 0.62 -23.66 0.04
C ILE A 53 -0.07 -22.70 1.02
N GLU A 54 -1.20 -22.15 0.60
CA GLU A 54 -2.14 -21.48 1.51
C GLU A 54 -3.17 -22.48 2.02
N VAL A 55 -3.46 -22.42 3.32
CA VAL A 55 -4.41 -23.30 4.00
C VAL A 55 -5.31 -22.50 4.91
N ARG A 56 -6.42 -23.09 5.36
CA ARG A 56 -7.37 -22.50 6.31
C ARG A 56 -7.29 -23.22 7.66
N PRO A 57 -7.64 -22.55 8.77
CA PRO A 57 -7.74 -23.19 10.08
C PRO A 57 -8.71 -24.38 10.05
N PHE A 58 -8.40 -25.43 10.81
CA PHE A 58 -9.28 -26.56 11.04
C PHE A 58 -9.38 -26.85 12.54
N GLY A 59 -10.52 -27.37 13.00
CA GLY A 59 -10.78 -27.56 14.44
C GLY A 59 -9.96 -28.66 15.10
N LYS A 60 -9.44 -29.62 14.33
CA LYS A 60 -8.58 -30.70 14.84
C LYS A 60 -7.12 -30.22 14.94
N PRO A 61 -6.44 -30.36 16.09
CA PRO A 61 -5.02 -30.04 16.23
C PRO A 61 -4.15 -30.77 15.20
N GLY A 62 -3.13 -30.08 14.70
CA GLY A 62 -2.20 -30.63 13.70
C GLY A 62 -2.82 -30.90 12.33
N HIS A 63 -3.99 -30.34 12.03
CA HIS A 63 -4.64 -30.46 10.73
C HIS A 63 -5.05 -29.08 10.21
N VAL A 64 -5.09 -28.95 8.89
CA VAL A 64 -5.49 -27.72 8.18
C VAL A 64 -6.42 -28.06 7.01
N LEU A 65 -7.16 -27.07 6.52
CA LEU A 65 -8.00 -27.22 5.33
C LEU A 65 -7.29 -26.64 4.12
N SER A 66 -7.16 -27.40 3.03
CA SER A 66 -6.70 -26.88 1.75
C SER A 66 -7.71 -25.91 1.14
N LEU A 67 -7.31 -25.17 0.11
CA LEU A 67 -8.23 -24.27 -0.61
C LEU A 67 -9.33 -25.07 -1.33
N GLU A 68 -9.06 -26.32 -1.72
CA GLU A 68 -10.02 -27.25 -2.30
C GLU A 68 -10.93 -27.92 -1.24
N GLY A 69 -10.79 -27.57 0.04
CA GLY A 69 -11.61 -28.10 1.13
C GLY A 69 -11.19 -29.47 1.64
N ARG A 70 -9.99 -29.96 1.28
CA ARG A 70 -9.46 -31.23 1.80
C ARG A 70 -8.81 -31.01 3.16
N VAL A 71 -9.01 -31.95 4.08
CA VAL A 71 -8.29 -31.95 5.36
C VAL A 71 -6.89 -32.51 5.13
N LEU A 72 -5.86 -31.72 5.44
CA LEU A 72 -4.46 -32.10 5.36
C LEU A 72 -3.90 -32.23 6.79
N ALA A 73 -3.15 -33.30 7.05
CA ALA A 73 -2.36 -33.43 8.26
C ALA A 73 -1.09 -32.57 8.12
N VAL A 74 -0.76 -31.81 9.15
CA VAL A 74 0.51 -31.09 9.23
C VAL A 74 1.63 -32.12 9.30
N PRO A 75 2.72 -31.98 8.51
CA PRO A 75 3.81 -32.93 8.52
C PRO A 75 4.45 -33.05 9.90
N ASN A 76 4.93 -34.25 10.22
CA ASN A 76 5.65 -34.49 11.47
C ASN A 76 6.89 -33.59 11.56
N GLY A 77 7.16 -33.07 12.74
CA GLY A 77 8.28 -32.15 12.99
C GLY A 77 8.04 -30.71 12.53
N TRP A 78 6.86 -30.36 12.03
CA TRP A 78 6.51 -28.97 11.74
C TRP A 78 5.92 -28.27 12.97
N ALA A 79 6.26 -27.00 13.14
CA ALA A 79 5.70 -26.14 14.18
C ALA A 79 5.03 -24.92 13.55
N LEU A 80 4.07 -24.34 14.27
CA LEU A 80 3.37 -23.14 13.84
C LEU A 80 4.13 -21.92 14.33
N LEU A 81 4.67 -21.13 13.40
CA LEU A 81 5.12 -19.77 13.70
C LEU A 81 3.88 -18.86 13.83
N PRO A 82 3.59 -18.29 15.02
CA PRO A 82 2.52 -17.31 15.17
C PRO A 82 2.83 -16.02 14.39
N PRO A 83 1.80 -15.26 13.99
CA PRO A 83 1.98 -13.95 13.36
C PRO A 83 2.69 -12.98 14.33
N GLY A 84 3.61 -12.16 13.81
CA GLY A 84 4.28 -11.11 14.58
C GLY A 84 5.64 -10.74 14.02
N ASP A 85 6.57 -11.71 13.94
CA ASP A 85 7.90 -11.46 13.41
C ASP A 85 7.91 -11.55 11.87
N ALA A 86 7.82 -10.38 11.23
CA ALA A 86 7.83 -10.28 9.78
C ALA A 86 9.20 -10.68 9.16
N ALA A 87 10.31 -10.51 9.88
CA ALA A 87 11.63 -10.91 9.38
C ALA A 87 11.74 -12.44 9.34
N LEU A 88 11.36 -13.11 10.44
CA LEU A 88 11.34 -14.56 10.53
C LEU A 88 10.36 -15.18 9.53
N SER A 89 9.16 -14.61 9.40
CA SER A 89 8.16 -15.04 8.43
C SER A 89 8.66 -14.98 6.98
N ARG A 90 9.40 -13.91 6.61
CA ARG A 90 9.99 -13.78 5.27
C ARG A 90 11.11 -14.80 5.03
N ARG A 91 11.98 -15.01 6.02
CA ARG A 91 13.08 -15.98 5.92
C ARG A 91 12.57 -17.41 5.78
N ILE A 92 11.56 -17.81 6.55
CA ILE A 92 10.96 -19.15 6.44
C ILE A 92 10.41 -19.42 5.04
N LYS A 93 9.70 -18.44 4.46
CA LYS A 93 9.13 -18.55 3.11
C LYS A 93 10.20 -18.59 2.01
N ALA A 94 11.35 -17.96 2.25
CA ALA A 94 12.47 -17.96 1.32
C ALA A 94 13.32 -19.24 1.44
N ASP A 95 13.46 -19.79 2.65
CA ASP A 95 14.31 -20.95 2.96
C ASP A 95 13.71 -22.29 2.51
N GLY A 96 12.39 -22.36 2.34
CA GLY A 96 11.77 -23.53 1.71
C GLY A 96 10.26 -23.65 1.88
N PRO A 97 9.73 -24.89 1.69
CA PRO A 97 8.29 -25.15 1.78
C PRO A 97 7.70 -24.73 3.12
N SER A 98 6.55 -24.06 3.07
CA SER A 98 5.81 -23.60 4.25
C SER A 98 4.32 -23.47 3.97
N TRP A 99 3.47 -23.71 4.96
CA TRP A 99 2.02 -23.58 4.80
C TRP A 99 1.52 -22.34 5.53
N THR A 100 1.00 -21.36 4.79
CA THR A 100 0.45 -20.13 5.39
C THR A 100 -1.02 -20.32 5.74
N VAL A 101 -1.37 -20.18 7.02
CA VAL A 101 -2.75 -20.33 7.49
C VAL A 101 -3.49 -19.00 7.36
N ILE A 102 -4.50 -18.93 6.49
CA ILE A 102 -5.33 -17.76 6.23
C ILE A 102 -6.77 -18.02 6.68
N GLU A 103 -7.30 -17.11 7.48
CA GLU A 103 -8.71 -17.04 7.85
C GLU A 103 -9.38 -15.84 7.17
N LEU A 104 -10.59 -16.06 6.63
CA LEU A 104 -11.40 -15.00 6.03
C LEU A 104 -12.43 -14.51 7.05
N LEU A 105 -12.36 -13.22 7.40
CA LEU A 105 -13.37 -12.54 8.19
C LEU A 105 -14.04 -11.45 7.34
N GLY A 106 -15.23 -11.76 6.81
CA GLY A 106 -15.89 -10.95 5.79
C GLY A 106 -15.06 -10.89 4.50
N ARG A 107 -14.67 -9.67 4.07
CA ARG A 107 -13.80 -9.45 2.91
C ARG A 107 -12.30 -9.40 3.26
N LYS A 108 -11.94 -9.50 4.55
CA LYS A 108 -10.57 -9.34 5.02
C LYS A 108 -9.91 -10.70 5.24
N ARG A 109 -8.63 -10.80 4.86
CA ARG A 109 -7.77 -11.97 5.06
C ARG A 109 -6.91 -11.75 6.31
N PHE A 110 -6.95 -12.69 7.24
CA PHE A 110 -6.15 -12.69 8.47
C PHE A 110 -5.19 -13.87 8.44
N SER A 111 -3.89 -13.61 8.62
CA SER A 111 -2.91 -14.68 8.81
C SER A 111 -2.97 -15.19 10.24
N ARG A 112 -3.10 -16.50 10.42
CA ARG A 112 -3.05 -17.19 11.71
C ARG A 112 -1.69 -17.82 12.02
N GLY A 113 -0.75 -17.73 11.08
CA GLY A 113 0.61 -18.21 11.26
C GLY A 113 1.12 -18.97 10.03
N ILE A 114 2.32 -19.50 10.15
CA ILE A 114 3.01 -20.23 9.09
C ILE A 114 3.49 -21.55 9.69
N TRP A 115 3.04 -22.68 9.14
CA TRP A 115 3.62 -23.97 9.45
C TRP A 115 4.90 -24.16 8.64
N ALA A 116 5.97 -24.58 9.31
CA ALA A 116 7.26 -24.92 8.71
C ALA A 116 8.00 -25.92 9.62
N PRO A 117 9.07 -26.59 9.14
CA PRO A 117 9.89 -27.46 9.98
C PRO A 117 10.34 -26.74 11.26
N ALA A 118 10.13 -27.37 12.42
CA ALA A 118 10.42 -26.78 13.73
C ALA A 118 11.90 -26.41 13.86
N GLU A 119 12.79 -27.30 13.43
CA GLU A 119 14.24 -27.07 13.41
C GLU A 119 14.63 -25.84 12.60
N ARG A 120 13.99 -25.62 11.45
CA ARG A 120 14.20 -24.43 10.61
C ARG A 120 13.72 -23.16 11.31
N ILE A 121 12.54 -23.20 11.94
CA ILE A 121 12.01 -22.04 12.69
C ILE A 121 12.99 -21.65 13.80
N GLU A 122 13.48 -22.62 14.57
CA GLU A 122 14.43 -22.36 15.66
C GLU A 122 15.80 -21.90 15.16
N ALA A 123 16.35 -22.53 14.11
CA ALA A 123 17.62 -22.11 13.52
C ALA A 123 17.58 -20.67 13.00
N LEU A 124 16.53 -20.29 12.27
CA LEU A 124 16.34 -18.93 11.78
C LEU A 124 16.07 -17.93 12.90
N ARG A 125 15.38 -18.34 13.97
CA ARG A 125 15.15 -17.51 15.16
C ARG A 125 16.45 -17.24 15.90
N ALA A 126 17.28 -18.26 16.12
CA ALA A 126 18.59 -18.13 16.75
C ALA A 126 19.50 -17.20 15.93
N GLY A 127 19.58 -17.39 14.61
CA GLY A 127 20.34 -16.51 13.72
C GLY A 127 19.86 -15.04 13.77
N LEU A 128 18.54 -14.81 13.83
CA LEU A 128 17.99 -13.46 14.00
C LEU A 128 18.30 -12.86 15.38
N ALA A 129 18.37 -13.66 16.44
CA ALA A 129 18.73 -13.18 17.76
C ALA A 129 20.17 -12.67 17.77
N THR A 130 21.11 -13.45 17.24
CA THR A 130 22.52 -13.04 17.09
C THR A 130 22.68 -11.78 16.24
N GLU A 131 21.96 -11.68 15.12
CA GLU A 131 21.96 -10.47 14.29
C GLU A 131 21.45 -9.24 15.05
N ARG A 132 20.44 -9.40 15.90
CA ARG A 132 19.85 -8.29 16.69
C ARG A 132 20.77 -7.84 17.82
N GLU A 133 21.57 -8.74 18.37
CA GLU A 133 22.57 -8.44 19.40
C GLU A 133 23.76 -7.65 18.84
N ASP A 134 24.06 -7.77 17.54
CA ASP A 134 25.12 -7.01 16.91
C ASP A 134 24.81 -5.49 16.92
N PRO A 135 25.65 -4.65 17.55
CA PRO A 135 25.50 -3.20 17.52
C PRO A 135 25.49 -2.60 16.11
N SER A 136 26.07 -3.29 15.11
CA SER A 136 25.99 -2.88 13.70
C SER A 136 24.54 -2.87 13.18
N TYR A 137 23.71 -3.82 13.63
CA TYR A 137 22.31 -3.91 13.24
C TYR A 137 21.51 -2.70 13.72
N GLN A 138 21.65 -2.35 15.00
CA GLN A 138 20.99 -1.18 15.57
C GLN A 138 21.46 0.12 14.90
N ARG A 139 22.77 0.26 14.67
CA ARG A 139 23.34 1.41 13.93
C ARG A 139 22.74 1.55 12.53
N LYS A 140 22.53 0.44 11.83
CA LYS A 140 21.89 0.40 10.50
C LYS A 140 20.42 0.82 10.57
N LEU A 141 19.67 0.38 11.57
CA LEU A 141 18.29 0.79 11.79
C LEU A 141 18.18 2.30 12.08
N ASP A 142 19.06 2.83 12.93
CA ASP A 142 19.11 4.24 13.27
C ASP A 142 19.52 5.12 12.09
N ALA A 143 20.51 4.68 11.30
CA ALA A 143 20.85 5.34 10.05
C ALA A 143 19.66 5.35 9.08
N GLY A 144 18.96 4.22 8.94
CA GLY A 144 17.75 4.13 8.10
C GLY A 144 16.58 4.97 8.61
N ARG A 145 16.41 5.14 9.93
CA ARG A 145 15.43 6.07 10.52
C ARG A 145 15.79 7.52 10.21
N ARG A 146 17.06 7.90 10.44
CA ARG A 146 17.56 9.25 10.16
C ARG A 146 17.42 9.61 8.67
N ARG A 147 17.77 8.69 7.77
CA ARG A 147 17.63 8.90 6.33
C ARG A 147 16.17 9.16 5.93
N ARG A 148 15.24 8.33 6.40
CA ARG A 148 13.79 8.51 6.13
C ARG A 148 13.24 9.78 6.76
N ALA A 149 13.71 10.18 7.93
CA ALA A 149 13.33 11.45 8.54
C ALA A 149 13.82 12.65 7.71
N ALA A 150 15.04 12.59 7.17
CA ALA A 150 15.57 13.60 6.27
C ALA A 150 14.81 13.65 4.93
N GLU A 151 14.54 12.50 4.31
CA GLU A 151 13.70 12.39 3.11
C GLU A 151 12.30 12.98 3.35
N GLN A 152 11.70 12.68 4.51
CA GLN A 152 10.39 13.21 4.91
C GLN A 152 10.43 14.73 5.08
N ALA A 153 11.45 15.28 5.73
CA ALA A 153 11.60 16.73 5.92
C ALA A 153 11.77 17.45 4.57
N SER A 154 12.60 16.89 3.67
CA SER A 154 12.73 17.41 2.31
C SER A 154 11.40 17.38 1.56
N TYR A 155 10.67 16.27 1.68
CA TYR A 155 9.38 16.10 1.03
C TYR A 155 8.32 17.09 1.55
N GLU A 156 8.33 17.39 2.84
CA GLU A 156 7.41 18.35 3.44
C GLU A 156 7.60 19.76 2.86
N VAL A 157 8.86 20.17 2.65
CA VAL A 157 9.20 21.44 2.00
C VAL A 157 8.73 21.44 0.55
N GLU A 158 9.09 20.42 -0.23
CA GLU A 158 8.67 20.28 -1.64
C GLU A 158 7.14 20.31 -1.79
N PHE A 159 6.43 19.57 -0.94
CA PHE A 159 4.98 19.53 -0.96
C PHE A 159 4.35 20.87 -0.58
N ARG A 160 4.88 21.55 0.44
CA ARG A 160 4.44 22.90 0.81
C ARG A 160 4.64 23.89 -0.34
N GLU A 161 5.78 23.83 -1.03
CA GLU A 161 6.07 24.68 -2.18
C GLU A 161 5.11 24.39 -3.35
N ALA A 162 4.83 23.13 -3.63
CA ALA A 162 3.82 22.74 -4.63
C ALA A 162 2.42 23.25 -4.28
N VAL A 163 2.03 23.21 -2.99
CA VAL A 163 0.77 23.81 -2.52
C VAL A 163 0.78 25.33 -2.70
N LEU A 164 1.86 26.01 -2.32
CA LEU A 164 1.99 27.46 -2.47
C LEU A 164 1.90 27.89 -3.94
N ALA A 165 2.58 27.16 -4.82
CA ALA A 165 2.52 27.36 -6.27
C ALA A 165 1.10 27.16 -6.81
N PHE A 166 0.40 26.10 -6.37
CA PHE A 166 -1.00 25.87 -6.74
C PHE A 166 -1.95 26.97 -6.25
N LEU A 167 -1.74 27.49 -5.03
CA LEU A 167 -2.58 28.57 -4.48
C LEU A 167 -2.50 29.81 -5.37
N GLY A 168 -1.29 30.22 -5.78
CA GLY A 168 -1.09 31.27 -6.78
C GLY A 168 -1.76 32.60 -6.44
N PHE A 169 -1.82 32.95 -5.15
CA PHE A 169 -2.48 34.17 -4.68
C PHE A 169 -1.77 35.42 -5.17
N HIS A 170 -2.53 36.50 -5.35
CA HIS A 170 -1.96 37.82 -5.65
C HIS A 170 -0.96 38.24 -4.55
N PRO A 171 0.12 39.01 -4.85
CA PRO A 171 1.13 39.39 -3.85
C PRO A 171 0.58 39.98 -2.56
N ARG A 172 -0.53 40.76 -2.63
CA ARG A 172 -1.24 41.30 -1.45
C ARG A 172 -1.69 40.21 -0.47
N HIS A 173 -2.03 39.03 -0.98
CA HIS A 173 -2.55 37.90 -0.21
C HIS A 173 -1.50 36.83 0.07
N ARG A 174 -0.23 37.07 -0.26
CA ARG A 174 0.85 36.08 -0.09
C ARG A 174 0.98 35.53 1.34
N PRO A 175 0.87 36.34 2.42
CA PRO A 175 0.93 35.82 3.78
C PRO A 175 -0.15 34.75 4.06
N HIS A 176 -1.36 34.93 3.53
CA HIS A 176 -2.44 33.96 3.66
C HIS A 176 -2.16 32.66 2.90
N ALA A 177 -1.52 32.76 1.73
CA ALA A 177 -1.12 31.59 0.94
C ALA A 177 -0.06 30.76 1.67
N GLU A 178 0.93 31.43 2.27
CA GLU A 178 1.99 30.78 3.04
C GLU A 178 1.46 30.10 4.31
N ALA A 179 0.57 30.77 5.05
CA ALA A 179 -0.12 30.19 6.20
C ALA A 179 -0.94 28.95 5.80
N LEU A 180 -1.74 29.07 4.73
CA LEU A 180 -2.57 27.98 4.23
C LEU A 180 -1.72 26.79 3.74
N ALA A 181 -0.62 27.05 3.01
CA ALA A 181 0.27 26.01 2.53
C ALA A 181 0.91 25.22 3.69
N THR A 182 1.33 25.92 4.75
CA THR A 182 1.86 25.30 5.97
C THR A 182 0.81 24.41 6.65
N LEU A 183 -0.43 24.91 6.80
CA LEU A 183 -1.52 24.13 7.40
C LEU A 183 -1.88 22.88 6.60
N ILE A 184 -1.90 22.98 5.26
CA ILE A 184 -2.18 21.84 4.38
C ILE A 184 -1.05 20.82 4.46
N ALA A 185 0.22 21.24 4.44
CA ALA A 185 1.36 20.35 4.56
C ALA A 185 1.34 19.61 5.91
N ALA A 186 1.19 20.33 7.02
CA ALA A 186 1.11 19.76 8.36
C ALA A 186 -0.04 18.76 8.52
N HIS A 187 -1.17 18.97 7.84
CA HIS A 187 -2.30 18.04 7.85
C HIS A 187 -2.07 16.82 6.94
N ALA A 188 -1.52 17.01 5.74
CA ALA A 188 -1.54 16.01 4.68
C ALA A 188 -0.29 15.11 4.67
N VAL A 189 0.89 15.66 4.99
CA VAL A 189 2.19 14.99 4.87
C VAL A 189 2.43 13.89 5.92
N PRO A 190 1.96 13.97 7.18
CA PRO A 190 2.20 12.92 8.16
C PRO A 190 1.69 11.53 7.76
N VAL A 191 2.38 10.48 8.23
CA VAL A 191 1.96 9.09 7.99
C VAL A 191 0.63 8.82 8.67
N GLY A 192 -0.33 8.25 7.92
CA GLY A 192 -1.66 7.95 8.43
C GLY A 192 -2.65 9.11 8.36
N SER A 193 -2.32 10.23 7.70
CA SER A 193 -3.20 11.39 7.51
C SER A 193 -4.50 11.10 6.74
N GLY A 194 -4.59 9.95 6.06
CA GLY A 194 -5.74 9.60 5.21
C GLY A 194 -5.81 10.40 3.90
N THR A 195 -4.73 11.10 3.54
CA THR A 195 -4.64 11.90 2.31
C THR A 195 -3.82 11.20 1.23
N VAL A 196 -3.85 11.77 0.02
CA VAL A 196 -3.04 11.30 -1.11
C VAL A 196 -1.63 11.89 -1.13
N ALA A 197 -1.25 12.73 -0.16
CA ALA A 197 -0.01 13.50 -0.25
C ALA A 197 1.23 12.64 -0.46
N ARG A 198 1.33 11.42 0.11
CA ARG A 198 2.52 10.56 -0.03
C ARG A 198 2.41 9.47 -1.10
N THR A 199 1.44 9.54 -2.03
CA THR A 199 1.31 8.52 -3.06
C THR A 199 2.34 8.70 -4.18
N GLU A 200 2.97 7.61 -4.61
CA GLU A 200 3.93 7.58 -5.73
C GLU A 200 3.23 7.57 -7.11
N ARG A 201 1.90 7.42 -7.16
CA ARG A 201 1.15 7.20 -8.40
C ARG A 201 0.85 8.44 -9.23
N ILE A 202 0.85 9.62 -8.60
CA ILE A 202 0.51 10.90 -9.24
C ILE A 202 1.58 11.93 -8.91
N PRO A 203 1.86 12.91 -9.79
CA PRO A 203 2.84 13.98 -9.55
C PRO A 203 2.56 14.79 -8.28
N VAL A 204 3.59 15.46 -7.73
CA VAL A 204 3.47 16.21 -6.48
C VAL A 204 2.49 17.37 -6.58
N GLU A 205 2.38 17.97 -7.76
CA GLU A 205 1.49 19.08 -8.09
C GLU A 205 0.02 18.64 -8.02
N GLU A 206 -0.31 17.49 -8.61
CA GLU A 206 -1.66 16.91 -8.54
C GLU A 206 -2.04 16.53 -7.10
N ARG A 207 -1.07 16.04 -6.31
CA ARG A 207 -1.27 15.75 -4.89
C ARG A 207 -1.53 17.02 -4.09
N ALA A 208 -0.77 18.08 -4.37
CA ALA A 208 -0.90 19.38 -3.73
C ALA A 208 -2.26 20.01 -4.03
N GLU A 209 -2.72 20.00 -5.29
CA GLU A 209 -4.07 20.43 -5.65
C GLU A 209 -5.13 19.61 -4.90
N ALA A 210 -5.04 18.28 -4.97
CA ALA A 210 -6.03 17.40 -4.35
C ALA A 210 -6.12 17.60 -2.83
N ALA A 211 -4.97 17.74 -2.16
CA ALA A 211 -4.89 18.02 -0.74
C ALA A 211 -5.46 19.40 -0.40
N THR A 212 -5.16 20.44 -1.21
CA THR A 212 -5.69 21.78 -1.04
C THR A 212 -7.22 21.79 -1.14
N ILE A 213 -7.77 21.21 -2.20
CA ILE A 213 -9.23 21.15 -2.40
C ILE A 213 -9.92 20.30 -1.33
N ALA A 214 -9.29 19.22 -0.89
CA ALA A 214 -9.78 18.43 0.23
C ALA A 214 -9.82 19.26 1.53
N TRP A 215 -8.71 19.88 1.91
CA TRP A 215 -8.60 20.74 3.09
C TRP A 215 -9.64 21.85 3.05
N MET A 216 -9.74 22.57 1.93
CA MET A 216 -10.73 23.64 1.74
C MET A 216 -12.15 23.14 1.95
N ARG A 217 -12.52 21.98 1.40
CA ARG A 217 -13.86 21.40 1.59
C ARG A 217 -14.14 21.12 3.07
N HIS A 218 -13.18 20.59 3.81
CA HIS A 218 -13.36 20.31 5.24
C HIS A 218 -13.43 21.58 6.09
N GLN A 219 -12.63 22.60 5.78
CA GLN A 219 -12.48 23.76 6.66
C GLN A 219 -13.43 24.93 6.35
N THR A 220 -13.81 25.09 5.08
CA THR A 220 -14.57 26.27 4.60
C THR A 220 -16.02 25.96 4.25
N THR A 221 -16.45 24.70 4.40
CA THR A 221 -17.83 24.28 4.10
C THR A 221 -18.40 23.40 5.21
N ALA A 222 -19.72 23.16 5.20
CA ALA A 222 -20.38 22.27 6.15
C ALA A 222 -20.18 20.76 5.81
N TYR A 223 -19.10 20.39 5.14
CA TYR A 223 -18.91 19.04 4.61
C TYR A 223 -18.92 17.95 5.70
N ASP A 224 -18.37 18.25 6.87
CA ASP A 224 -18.27 17.27 7.96
C ASP A 224 -19.58 17.12 8.75
N SER A 225 -20.45 18.13 8.76
CA SER A 225 -21.72 18.13 9.47
C SER A 225 -22.95 17.87 8.58
N MET A 226 -22.80 17.91 7.25
CA MET A 226 -23.93 17.72 6.34
C MET A 226 -24.37 16.25 6.24
N SER A 227 -25.68 16.03 6.22
CA SER A 227 -26.26 14.72 5.91
C SER A 227 -26.30 14.51 4.40
N ILE A 228 -25.60 13.47 3.92
CA ILE A 228 -25.62 13.06 2.52
C ILE A 228 -26.41 11.75 2.39
N PRO A 229 -27.50 11.71 1.60
CA PRO A 229 -28.26 10.49 1.37
C PRO A 229 -27.39 9.34 0.84
N ARG A 230 -27.65 8.11 1.29
CA ARG A 230 -26.93 6.88 0.88
C ARG A 230 -27.37 6.36 -0.50
N VAL A 231 -27.52 7.28 -1.46
CA VAL A 231 -27.84 6.97 -2.85
C VAL A 231 -26.55 6.85 -3.65
N ARG A 232 -26.47 5.85 -4.53
CA ARG A 232 -25.29 5.60 -5.38
C ARG A 232 -24.91 6.88 -6.12
N GLY A 233 -23.65 7.31 -5.97
CA GLY A 233 -23.10 8.49 -6.66
C GLY A 233 -23.33 9.82 -5.95
N LYS A 234 -24.31 9.95 -5.04
CA LYS A 234 -24.68 11.26 -4.46
C LYS A 234 -23.55 11.92 -3.68
N ARG A 235 -22.78 11.13 -2.92
CA ARG A 235 -21.58 11.62 -2.22
C ARG A 235 -20.52 12.18 -3.15
N ARG A 236 -20.34 11.59 -4.34
CA ARG A 236 -19.37 12.08 -5.33
C ARG A 236 -19.83 13.39 -5.96
N GLU A 237 -21.12 13.52 -6.22
CA GLU A 237 -21.73 14.76 -6.71
C GLU A 237 -21.56 15.90 -5.71
N VAL A 238 -21.95 15.69 -4.44
CA VAL A 238 -21.78 16.70 -3.37
C VAL A 238 -20.31 17.10 -3.21
N ARG A 239 -19.39 16.13 -3.22
CA ARG A 239 -17.94 16.42 -3.15
C ARG A 239 -17.43 17.26 -4.31
N ARG A 240 -17.95 17.05 -5.53
CA ARG A 240 -17.60 17.84 -6.73
C ARG A 240 -18.13 19.28 -6.61
N MET A 241 -19.39 19.44 -6.21
CA MET A 241 -19.99 20.76 -5.98
C MET A 241 -19.20 21.56 -4.93
N LEU A 242 -18.85 20.94 -3.79
CA LEU A 242 -18.09 21.63 -2.75
C LEU A 242 -16.66 21.95 -3.18
N ALA A 243 -16.02 21.05 -3.96
CA ALA A 243 -14.72 21.33 -4.55
C ALA A 243 -14.76 22.54 -5.50
N GLN A 244 -15.84 22.70 -6.25
CA GLN A 244 -16.03 23.87 -7.13
C GLN A 244 -16.14 25.17 -6.32
N ARG A 245 -16.95 25.19 -5.25
CA ARG A 245 -17.03 26.33 -4.33
C ARG A 245 -15.67 26.68 -3.70
N SER A 246 -14.89 25.67 -3.32
CA SER A 246 -13.52 25.88 -2.84
C SER A 246 -12.64 26.58 -3.88
N ARG A 247 -12.73 26.18 -5.16
CA ARG A 247 -11.97 26.83 -6.25
C ARG A 247 -12.39 28.27 -6.48
N GLU A 248 -13.69 28.56 -6.45
CA GLU A 248 -14.21 29.92 -6.56
C GLU A 248 -13.70 30.83 -5.44
N LEU A 249 -13.67 30.30 -4.20
CA LEU A 249 -13.11 31.01 -3.06
C LEU A 249 -11.62 31.32 -3.26
N LEU A 250 -10.80 30.33 -3.68
CA LEU A 250 -9.39 30.56 -3.98
C LEU A 250 -9.18 31.57 -5.13
N GLN A 251 -10.06 31.56 -6.13
CA GLN A 251 -9.97 32.46 -7.28
C GLN A 251 -10.09 33.94 -6.88
N ALA A 252 -10.88 34.25 -5.84
CA ALA A 252 -10.99 35.62 -5.33
C ALA A 252 -9.62 36.16 -4.84
N TYR A 253 -8.83 35.32 -4.18
CA TYR A 253 -7.49 35.67 -3.71
C TYR A 253 -6.45 35.74 -4.84
N ARG A 254 -6.63 34.95 -5.91
CA ARG A 254 -5.78 35.00 -7.11
C ARG A 254 -5.99 36.28 -7.93
N MET A 255 -7.23 36.76 -8.00
CA MET A 255 -7.63 37.95 -8.79
C MET A 255 -7.53 39.27 -8.02
N ASP A 256 -6.89 39.26 -6.84
CA ASP A 256 -6.81 40.43 -5.95
C ASP A 256 -8.16 41.08 -5.60
N ARG A 257 -9.24 40.29 -5.50
CA ARG A 257 -10.53 40.85 -5.08
C ARG A 257 -10.48 41.21 -3.60
N ASP A 258 -11.25 42.22 -3.23
CA ASP A 258 -11.47 42.51 -1.81
C ASP A 258 -12.27 41.39 -1.17
N VAL A 259 -11.70 40.87 -0.07
CA VAL A 259 -12.27 39.77 0.70
C VAL A 259 -12.69 40.34 2.05
N ASP A 260 -13.98 40.22 2.37
CA ASP A 260 -14.48 40.53 3.71
C ASP A 260 -13.84 39.59 4.73
N LEU A 261 -12.89 40.11 5.51
CA LEU A 261 -12.11 39.33 6.46
C LEU A 261 -12.96 38.73 7.59
N MET A 262 -14.12 39.34 7.89
CA MET A 262 -15.02 38.88 8.95
C MET A 262 -15.92 37.74 8.47
N ARG A 263 -16.40 37.82 7.22
CA ARG A 263 -17.34 36.84 6.67
C ARG A 263 -16.69 35.76 5.80
N CYS A 264 -15.44 35.94 5.40
CA CYS A 264 -14.76 34.97 4.54
C CYS A 264 -14.53 33.63 5.28
N PRO A 265 -15.05 32.51 4.75
CA PRO A 265 -14.87 31.19 5.35
C PRO A 265 -13.41 30.76 5.45
N LEU A 266 -12.56 31.18 4.50
CA LEU A 266 -11.13 30.88 4.54
C LEU A 266 -10.44 31.65 5.68
N GLN A 267 -10.75 32.93 5.86
CA GLN A 267 -10.19 33.72 6.97
C GLN A 267 -10.63 33.17 8.33
N ALA A 268 -11.90 32.77 8.45
CA ALA A 268 -12.39 32.09 9.65
C ALA A 268 -11.70 30.73 9.89
N ALA A 269 -11.30 30.01 8.84
CA ALA A 269 -10.53 28.78 8.98
C ALA A 269 -9.07 29.03 9.40
N LEU A 270 -8.42 30.07 8.87
CA LEU A 270 -7.06 30.45 9.25
C LEU A 270 -7.00 30.88 10.73
N ARG A 271 -7.91 31.75 11.19
CA ARG A 271 -7.98 32.15 12.60
C ARG A 271 -8.19 30.96 13.54
N ARG A 272 -9.14 30.07 13.22
CA ARG A 272 -9.36 28.83 14.00
C ARG A 272 -8.14 27.92 14.05
N ALA A 273 -7.31 27.94 13.01
CA ALA A 273 -6.09 27.14 12.97
C ALA A 273 -4.97 27.78 13.81
N GLU A 274 -4.85 29.11 13.78
CA GLU A 274 -3.95 29.88 14.64
C GLU A 274 -4.29 29.69 16.13
N GLU A 275 -5.57 29.82 16.50
CA GLU A 275 -6.07 29.59 17.87
C GLU A 275 -5.72 28.20 18.40
N ARG A 276 -5.75 27.17 17.53
CA ARG A 276 -5.39 25.79 17.90
C ARG A 276 -3.88 25.57 18.01
N ALA A 277 -3.09 26.39 17.34
CA ALA A 277 -1.64 26.30 17.34
C ALA A 277 -1.03 27.04 18.55
N ASP A 278 -1.76 27.97 19.17
CA ASP A 278 -1.32 28.73 20.34
C ASP A 278 -1.66 27.99 21.65
N PRO A 279 -0.66 27.49 22.41
CA PRO A 279 -0.91 26.74 23.65
C PRO A 279 -1.48 27.59 24.79
N LEU A 280 -1.49 28.92 24.67
CA LEU A 280 -1.87 29.84 25.74
C LEU A 280 -3.35 30.27 25.73
N ASN A 281 -4.11 29.93 24.68
CA ASN A 281 -5.53 30.28 24.53
C ASN A 281 -6.48 29.06 24.58
N GLY A 282 -5.98 27.88 24.92
CA GLY A 282 -6.77 26.67 25.12
C GLY A 282 -7.32 26.56 26.55
N VAL A 283 -8.33 27.36 26.88
CA VAL A 283 -9.25 27.12 28.01
C VAL A 283 -10.58 26.62 27.47
#